data_AF-A0A6B2TBV1-F1
#
_entry.id   AF-A0A6B2TBV1-F1
#
_cell.length_a   1.000
_cell.length_b   1.000
_cell.length_c   1.000
_cell.angle_alpha   90.00
_cell.angle_beta   90.00
_cell.angle_gamma   90.00
#
_symmetry.space_group_name_H-M   'P 1'
#
loop_
_entity.id
_entity.type
_entity.pdbx_description
1 polymer ?
#
loop_
_entity_poly.entity_id
_entity_poly.type
_entity_poly.pdbx_seq_one_letter_code
_entity_poly.pdbx_strand_id
1 'polypeptide(L)'
;DAAVPDRPVVLRAHDYHTVWCNTEALRRAGVTEATPEPRLGWIVRRADGTPLGTLREWHACDLVLDQVPARDEDELVEAIRRAGQAYARAGITWVQDAWVEPEMADAYLAAVRRGSLA
;
A
#
# COMPACT_ATOMS: atom_id res chain seq x y z
N ASP A 1 -15.44 -0.13 9.76
CA ASP A 1 -16.12 0.99 10.44
C ASP A 1 -16.20 0.84 11.94
N ALA A 2 -17.04 -0.05 12.50
CA ALA A 2 -17.25 -0.10 13.97
C ALA A 2 -15.97 -0.27 14.81
N ALA A 3 -14.98 -1.01 14.32
CA ALA A 3 -13.71 -1.25 15.02
C ALA A 3 -12.75 -0.04 15.01
N VAL A 4 -12.75 0.75 13.93
CA VAL A 4 -11.87 1.91 13.75
C VAL A 4 -12.68 3.00 13.01
N PRO A 5 -13.44 3.83 13.75
CA PRO A 5 -14.36 4.79 13.15
C PRO A 5 -13.72 6.14 12.80
N ASP A 6 -12.59 6.49 13.41
CA ASP A 6 -12.01 7.85 13.44
C ASP A 6 -10.69 8.00 12.67
N ARG A 7 -10.17 6.91 12.11
CA ARG A 7 -8.89 6.88 11.39
C ARG A 7 -9.05 6.14 10.06
N PRO A 8 -8.41 6.59 8.96
CA PRO A 8 -8.49 5.91 7.68
C PRO A 8 -7.80 4.54 7.77
N VAL A 9 -8.46 3.51 7.25
CA VAL A 9 -7.93 2.13 7.17
C VAL A 9 -8.04 1.67 5.73
N VAL A 10 -6.95 1.12 5.20
CA VAL A 10 -6.89 0.41 3.92
C VAL A 10 -6.12 -0.89 4.14
N LEU A 11 -6.73 -2.02 3.81
CA LEU A 11 -6.17 -3.36 3.94
C LEU A 11 -6.09 -3.99 2.54
N ARG A 12 -4.89 -4.34 2.10
CA ARG A 12 -4.69 -5.05 0.83
C ARG A 12 -4.99 -6.53 1.01
N ALA A 13 -5.81 -7.09 0.13
CA ALA A 13 -6.10 -8.50 0.10
C ALA A 13 -4.91 -9.29 -0.49
N HIS A 14 -4.92 -10.60 -0.25
CA HIS A 14 -3.87 -11.52 -0.71
C HIS A 14 -3.72 -11.59 -2.24
N ASP A 15 -4.77 -11.25 -2.99
CA ASP A 15 -4.75 -11.21 -4.45
C ASP A 15 -3.94 -10.03 -5.01
N TYR A 16 -3.55 -9.06 -4.17
CA TYR A 16 -2.94 -7.78 -4.57
C TYR A 16 -3.81 -6.88 -5.47
N HIS A 17 -4.99 -7.34 -5.89
CA HIS A 17 -5.94 -6.65 -6.76
C HIS A 17 -7.19 -6.14 -6.02
N THR A 18 -7.31 -6.41 -4.72
CA THR A 18 -8.44 -5.96 -3.91
C THR A 18 -7.95 -5.22 -2.67
N VAL A 19 -8.63 -4.12 -2.31
CA VAL A 19 -8.49 -3.47 -1.00
C VAL A 19 -9.83 -3.41 -0.26
N TRP A 20 -9.76 -3.56 1.06
CA TRP A 20 -10.84 -3.23 1.98
C TRP A 20 -10.49 -1.96 2.74
N CYS A 21 -11.34 -0.96 2.65
CA CYS A 21 -11.17 0.33 3.29
C CYS A 21 -12.40 0.70 4.12
N ASN A 22 -12.19 1.48 5.18
CA ASN A 22 -13.28 1.96 6.01
C ASN A 22 -13.89 3.25 5.44
N THR A 23 -15.04 3.65 5.97
CA THR A 23 -15.76 4.84 5.51
C THR A 23 -14.93 6.12 5.67
N GLU A 24 -14.07 6.21 6.69
CA GLU A 24 -13.16 7.35 6.87
C GLU A 24 -12.10 7.44 5.77
N ALA A 25 -11.56 6.32 5.29
CA ALA A 25 -10.62 6.31 4.16
C ALA A 25 -11.31 6.76 2.86
N LEU A 26 -12.51 6.24 2.57
CA LEU A 26 -13.30 6.67 1.42
C LEU A 26 -13.61 8.18 1.47
N ARG A 27 -13.98 8.69 2.64
CA ARG A 27 -14.28 10.12 2.86
C ARG A 27 -13.05 10.99 2.57
N ARG A 28 -11.87 10.61 3.07
CA ARG A 28 -10.62 11.35 2.81
C ARG A 28 -10.19 11.29 1.34
N ALA A 29 -10.46 10.16 0.67
CA ALA A 29 -10.21 9.98 -0.74
C ALA A 29 -11.26 10.64 -1.66
N GLY A 30 -12.33 11.21 -1.11
CA GLY A 30 -13.41 11.81 -1.90
C GLY A 30 -14.24 10.81 -2.71
N VAL A 31 -14.25 9.53 -2.32
CA VAL A 31 -15.02 8.48 -2.99
C VAL A 31 -16.45 8.47 -2.45
N THR A 32 -17.42 8.67 -3.34
CA THR A 32 -18.85 8.83 -3.03
C THR A 32 -19.71 7.96 -3.96
N GLU A 33 -21.02 7.95 -3.75
CA GLU A 33 -21.99 7.34 -4.66
C GLU A 33 -21.92 7.91 -6.08
N ALA A 34 -21.49 9.17 -6.23
CA ALA A 34 -21.34 9.86 -7.51
C ALA A 34 -19.97 9.61 -8.18
N THR A 35 -19.01 8.97 -7.49
CA THR A 35 -17.71 8.65 -8.09
C THR A 35 -17.91 7.64 -9.21
N PRO A 36 -17.52 7.94 -10.47
CA PRO A 36 -17.64 7.00 -11.57
C PRO A 36 -16.70 5.81 -11.39
N GLU A 37 -17.00 4.71 -12.08
CA GLU A 37 -16.06 3.59 -12.13
C GLU A 37 -14.78 4.01 -12.86
N PRO A 38 -13.60 3.64 -12.34
CA PRO A 38 -12.34 3.99 -12.97
C PRO A 38 -12.10 3.14 -14.23
N ARG A 39 -11.16 3.55 -15.09
CA ARG A 39 -10.83 2.82 -16.33
C ARG A 39 -10.48 1.34 -16.09
N LEU A 40 -9.76 1.05 -15.02
CA LEU A 40 -9.32 -0.30 -14.65
C LEU A 40 -9.78 -0.63 -13.23
N GLY A 41 -10.97 -1.22 -13.14
CA GLY A 41 -11.51 -1.72 -11.89
C GLY A 41 -12.89 -1.21 -11.57
N TRP A 42 -13.35 -1.53 -10.36
CA TRP A 42 -14.65 -1.11 -9.90
C TRP A 42 -14.74 -0.95 -8.38
N ILE A 43 -15.65 -0.05 -7.99
CA ILE A 43 -16.06 0.24 -6.63
C ILE A 43 -17.23 -0.68 -6.30
N VAL A 44 -17.06 -1.58 -5.32
CA VAL A 44 -18.20 -2.38 -4.85
C VAL A 44 -19.13 -1.46 -4.05
N ARG A 45 -20.42 -1.49 -4.37
CA ARG A 45 -21.45 -0.64 -3.77
C ARG A 45 -22.44 -1.44 -2.95
N ARG A 46 -23.06 -0.76 -1.99
CA ARG A 46 -24.24 -1.25 -1.26
C ARG A 46 -25.48 -1.14 -2.16
N ALA A 47 -26.60 -1.69 -1.68
CA ALA A 47 -27.89 -1.61 -2.37
C ALA A 47 -28.39 -0.18 -2.58
N ASP A 48 -27.96 0.77 -1.74
CA ASP A 48 -28.29 2.20 -1.83
C ASP A 48 -27.35 2.99 -2.77
N GLY A 49 -26.38 2.33 -3.41
CA GLY A 49 -25.40 2.94 -4.31
C GLY A 49 -24.16 3.53 -3.62
N THR A 50 -24.12 3.58 -2.28
CA THR A 50 -22.96 4.06 -1.54
C THR A 50 -21.77 3.09 -1.65
N PRO A 51 -20.51 3.58 -1.67
CA PRO A 51 -19.34 2.71 -1.71
C PRO A 51 -19.27 1.81 -0.47
N LEU A 52 -19.20 0.49 -0.67
CA LEU A 52 -19.16 -0.52 0.40
C LEU A 52 -17.84 -0.49 1.18
N GLY A 53 -16.76 -0.02 0.55
CA GLY A 53 -15.39 -0.08 1.08
C GLY A 53 -14.55 -1.21 0.48
N THR A 54 -15.08 -2.00 -0.47
CA THR A 54 -14.27 -2.93 -1.27
C THR A 54 -13.99 -2.30 -2.64
N LEU A 55 -12.71 -2.16 -3.00
CA LEU A 55 -12.26 -1.64 -4.29
C LEU A 55 -11.46 -2.74 -4.99
N ARG A 56 -11.73 -2.95 -6.28
CA ARG A 56 -11.17 -4.06 -7.05
C ARG A 56 -10.51 -3.54 -8.32
N GLU A 57 -9.33 -4.08 -8.58
CA GLU A 57 -8.35 -3.67 -9.58
C GLU A 57 -7.69 -2.31 -9.37
N TRP A 58 -6.57 -2.13 -10.07
CA TRP A 58 -5.56 -1.09 -9.82
C TRP A 58 -6.14 0.30 -9.64
N HIS A 59 -6.80 0.85 -10.66
CA HIS A 59 -7.26 2.24 -10.59
C HIS A 59 -8.34 2.45 -9.52
N ALA A 60 -9.09 1.41 -9.13
CA ALA A 60 -10.02 1.51 -8.02
C ALA A 60 -9.27 1.52 -6.68
N CYS A 61 -8.22 0.70 -6.53
CA CYS A 61 -7.37 0.70 -5.34
C CYS A 61 -6.61 2.03 -5.20
N ASP A 62 -6.16 2.60 -6.32
CA ASP A 62 -5.39 3.85 -6.37
C ASP A 62 -6.17 5.05 -5.81
N LEU A 63 -7.52 5.05 -5.92
CA LEU A 63 -8.39 6.08 -5.32
C LEU A 63 -8.08 6.33 -3.85
N VAL A 64 -7.74 5.28 -3.09
CA VAL A 64 -7.40 5.39 -1.66
C VAL A 64 -5.90 5.29 -1.40
N LEU A 65 -5.16 4.53 -2.21
CA LEU A 65 -3.73 4.29 -1.97
C LEU A 65 -2.87 5.50 -2.34
N ASP A 66 -3.26 6.30 -3.33
CA ASP A 66 -2.55 7.53 -3.71
C ASP A 66 -2.62 8.62 -2.63
N GLN A 67 -3.54 8.48 -1.68
CA GLN A 67 -3.66 9.38 -0.52
C GLN A 67 -2.75 8.97 0.64
N VAL A 68 -2.11 7.80 0.57
CA VAL A 68 -1.21 7.32 1.61
C VAL A 68 0.11 8.08 1.51
N PRO A 69 0.56 8.75 2.59
CA PRO A 69 1.85 9.44 2.56
C PRO A 69 2.99 8.48 2.23
N ALA A 70 3.98 8.98 1.48
CA ALA A 70 5.22 8.26 1.26
C ALA A 70 5.88 7.90 2.60
N ARG A 71 6.56 6.74 2.64
CA ARG A 71 7.36 6.35 3.80
C ARG A 71 8.61 7.20 3.87
N ASP A 72 9.06 7.51 5.09
CA ASP A 72 10.32 8.20 5.27
C ASP A 72 11.52 7.28 4.94
N GLU A 73 12.66 7.89 4.61
CA GLU A 73 13.87 7.14 4.22
C GLU A 73 14.33 6.18 5.33
N ASP A 74 14.17 6.58 6.60
CA ASP A 74 14.63 5.81 7.76
C ASP A 74 13.80 4.52 7.93
N GLU A 75 12.48 4.58 7.75
CA GLU A 75 11.58 3.43 7.73
C GLU A 75 11.94 2.46 6.60
N LEU A 76 12.26 2.99 5.41
CA LEU A 76 12.63 2.17 4.26
C LEU A 76 13.99 1.48 4.47
N VAL A 77 15.00 2.20 4.96
CA VAL A 77 16.32 1.63 5.30
C VAL A 77 16.18 0.54 6.37
N GLU A 78 15.36 0.78 7.38
CA GLU A 78 15.08 -0.20 8.42
C GLU A 78 14.36 -1.44 7.88
N ALA A 79 13.43 -1.28 6.92
CA ALA A 79 12.78 -2.39 6.24
C ALA A 79 13.79 -3.23 5.44
N ILE A 80 14.67 -2.59 4.68
CA ILE A 80 15.76 -3.25 3.93
C ILE A 80 16.66 -4.04 4.89
N ARG A 81 17.07 -3.44 6.01
CA ARG A 81 17.88 -4.10 7.04
C ARG A 81 17.20 -5.33 7.60
N ARG A 82 15.90 -5.25 7.93
CA ARG A 82 15.11 -6.39 8.44
C ARG A 82 15.00 -7.52 7.42
N ALA A 83 14.75 -7.18 6.16
CA ALA A 83 14.68 -8.16 5.07
C ALA A 83 16.04 -8.85 4.88
N GLY A 84 17.14 -8.07 4.77
CA GLY A 84 18.50 -8.58 4.67
C GLY A 84 18.86 -9.55 5.80
N GLN A 85 18.54 -9.19 7.05
CA GLN A 85 18.75 -10.09 8.20
C GLN A 85 17.92 -11.37 8.12
N ALA A 86 16.69 -11.31 7.59
CA ALA A 86 15.87 -12.50 7.39
C ALA A 86 16.47 -13.42 6.32
N TYR A 87 16.96 -12.85 5.21
CA TYR A 87 17.67 -13.58 4.16
C TYR A 87 18.95 -14.23 4.68
N ALA A 88 19.80 -13.48 5.38
CA ALA A 88 21.04 -13.99 5.94
C ALA A 88 20.80 -15.15 6.94
N ARG A 89 19.77 -15.05 7.80
CA ARG A 89 19.37 -16.14 8.70
C ARG A 89 18.90 -17.39 7.96
N ALA A 90 18.36 -17.23 6.75
CA ALA A 90 17.97 -18.34 5.88
C ALA A 90 19.14 -18.85 5.01
N GLY A 91 20.36 -18.31 5.16
CA GLY A 91 21.53 -18.66 4.35
C GLY A 91 21.54 -18.06 2.94
N ILE A 92 20.65 -17.10 2.67
CA ILE A 92 20.59 -16.39 1.39
C ILE A 92 21.59 -15.22 1.44
N THR A 93 22.59 -15.26 0.56
CA THR A 93 23.69 -14.27 0.51
C THR A 93 23.58 -13.29 -0.66
N TRP A 94 22.58 -13.45 -1.53
CA TRP A 94 22.32 -12.54 -2.65
C TRP A 94 20.84 -12.58 -3.02
N VAL A 95 20.27 -11.41 -3.29
CA VAL A 95 18.88 -11.22 -3.73
C VAL A 95 18.84 -10.16 -4.81
N GLN A 96 18.05 -10.40 -5.85
CA GLN A 96 17.60 -9.35 -6.77
C GLN A 96 16.17 -8.98 -6.42
N ASP A 97 15.95 -7.72 -6.04
CA ASP A 97 14.60 -7.21 -5.85
C ASP A 97 13.92 -7.01 -7.21
N ALA A 98 12.81 -7.70 -7.43
CA ALA A 98 12.08 -7.73 -8.68
C ALA A 98 11.13 -6.53 -8.85
N TRP A 99 10.88 -5.76 -7.79
CA TRP A 99 9.98 -4.61 -7.82
C TRP A 99 10.61 -3.42 -7.09
N VAL A 100 11.46 -2.69 -7.82
CA VAL A 100 12.04 -1.42 -7.35
C VAL A 100 11.59 -0.31 -8.29
N GLU A 101 10.84 0.64 -7.74
CA GLU A 101 10.49 1.89 -8.43
C GLU A 101 11.64 2.91 -8.27
N PRO A 102 11.77 3.92 -9.16
CA PRO A 102 12.85 4.89 -9.10
C PRO A 102 13.05 5.54 -7.72
N GLU A 103 11.95 5.87 -7.03
CA GLU A 103 11.93 6.50 -5.71
C GLU A 103 12.41 5.55 -4.59
N MET A 104 12.30 4.23 -4.80
CA MET A 104 12.76 3.22 -3.84
C MET A 104 14.28 3.00 -3.92
N ALA A 105 14.91 3.35 -5.05
CA ALA A 105 16.35 3.17 -5.24
C ALA A 105 17.18 3.99 -4.24
N ASP A 106 16.71 5.17 -3.85
CA ASP A 106 17.39 6.05 -2.90
C ASP A 106 17.52 5.40 -1.51
N ALA A 107 16.51 4.64 -1.08
CA ALA A 107 16.56 3.90 0.18
C ALA A 107 17.64 2.80 0.16
N TYR A 108 17.81 2.10 -0.97
CA TYR A 108 18.91 1.14 -1.15
C TYR A 108 20.28 1.81 -1.09
N LEU A 109 20.44 2.95 -1.77
CA LEU A 109 21.69 3.73 -1.72
C LEU A 109 21.98 4.25 -0.30
N ALA A 110 20.95 4.70 0.42
CA ALA A 110 21.06 5.11 1.81
C ALA A 110 21.48 3.94 2.70
N ALA A 111 20.88 2.76 2.53
CA ALA A 111 21.25 1.56 3.27
C ALA A 111 22.72 1.16 3.05
N VAL A 112 23.24 1.26 1.82
CA VAL A 112 24.67 1.07 1.51
C VAL A 112 25.54 2.06 2.29
N ARG A 113 25.24 3.37 2.17
CA ARG A 113 26.02 4.43 2.84
C ARG A 113 26.04 4.27 4.36
N ARG A 114 24.95 3.77 4.94
CA ARG A 114 24.76 3.56 6.37
C ARG A 114 25.27 2.18 6.85
N GLY A 115 25.82 1.35 5.96
CA GLY A 115 26.27 -0.01 6.31
C GLY A 115 25.15 -0.91 6.83
N SER A 116 23.91 -0.68 6.39
CA SER A 116 22.71 -1.36 6.86
C SER A 116 22.32 -2.59 6.02
N LEU A 117 23.08 -2.89 4.97
CA LEU A 117 22.97 -4.14 4.23
C LEU A 117 23.71 -5.25 4.98
N ALA A 118 23.03 -6.37 5.22
CA ALA A 118 23.57 -7.56 5.87
C ALA A 118 23.98 -8.62 4.85
#